data_AF-A0A1B3JFN5-F1
#
_entry.id   AF-A0A1B3JFN5-F1
#
_cell.length_a   1.000
_cell.length_b   1.000
_cell.length_c   1.000
_cell.angle_alpha   90.00
_cell.angle_beta   90.00
_cell.angle_gamma   90.00
#
_symmetry.space_group_name_H-M   'P 1'
#
loop_
_entity.id
_entity.type
_entity.pdbx_description
1 polymer ?
#
loop_
_entity_poly.entity_id
_entity_poly.type
_entity_poly.pdbx_seq_one_letter_code
_entity_poly.pdbx_strand_id
1 'polypeptide(L)'
;MNKTLGLISTVALLFGAINVVEAKTSDNQKEKKMVSPEIYLSVFDASTKPFTDLKTTVLSRSQPNLWLCWVAEGQFPEMVSTIETLKAPEKQVIEARGSQVSTSKDGKVNVIRGRLGTLDSGKRLVKCWYFDESDPLGNYKFQIQIMGKVYKDLPFSVVK
;
A
#
# COMPACT_ATOMS: atom_id res chain seq x y z
N MET A 1 65.37 -6.67 31.69
CA MET A 1 66.13 -5.41 31.48
C MET A 1 65.19 -4.47 30.75
N ASN A 2 64.77 -3.27 31.16
CA ASN A 2 65.09 -2.30 32.22
C ASN A 2 63.78 -1.50 32.49
N LYS A 3 63.27 -1.39 33.72
CA LYS A 3 63.44 -0.29 34.71
C LYS A 3 63.23 1.17 34.20
N THR A 4 62.03 1.67 34.51
CA THR A 4 61.67 2.91 35.26
C THR A 4 61.86 4.34 34.72
N LEU A 5 60.78 5.12 34.96
CA LEU A 5 60.67 6.43 35.65
C LEU A 5 60.58 7.75 34.85
N GLY A 6 59.41 8.39 34.98
CA GLY A 6 59.19 9.85 35.16
C GLY A 6 59.26 10.74 33.92
N LEU A 7 58.66 11.94 33.85
CA LEU A 7 57.66 12.67 34.64
C LEU A 7 57.39 13.99 33.85
N ILE A 8 56.15 14.48 33.85
CA ILE A 8 55.66 15.88 33.63
C ILE A 8 55.78 16.59 32.25
N SER A 9 54.70 17.35 31.98
CA SER A 9 54.62 18.66 31.31
C SER A 9 54.38 18.63 29.79
N THR A 10 53.42 19.35 29.21
CA THR A 10 52.56 20.45 29.70
C THR A 10 51.35 20.51 28.76
N VAL A 11 50.14 20.68 29.30
CA VAL A 11 48.95 21.01 28.51
C VAL A 11 49.07 22.48 28.09
N ALA A 12 49.27 22.74 26.81
CA ALA A 12 49.00 24.05 26.21
C ALA A 12 47.69 23.94 25.40
N LEU A 13 46.59 24.33 26.04
CA LEU A 13 45.33 24.61 25.37
C LEU A 13 45.51 25.90 24.55
N LEU A 14 45.86 25.76 23.28
CA LEU A 14 45.67 26.83 22.31
C LEU A 14 44.21 26.76 21.83
N PHE A 15 43.39 27.65 22.37
CA PHE A 15 42.10 28.03 21.79
C PHE A 15 42.35 28.61 20.40
N GLY A 16 42.31 27.77 19.37
CA GLY A 16 42.07 28.20 18.00
C GLY A 16 40.58 28.38 17.80
N ALA A 17 40.15 29.62 17.56
CA ALA A 17 38.76 29.91 17.20
C ALA A 17 38.37 29.12 15.94
N ILE A 18 37.38 28.26 16.09
CA ILE A 18 36.72 27.54 15.01
C ILE A 18 35.90 28.58 14.23
N ASN A 19 36.34 28.95 13.03
CA ASN A 19 35.42 29.51 12.05
C ASN A 19 34.73 28.33 11.37
N VAL A 20 33.72 27.76 12.04
CA VAL A 20 32.73 26.95 11.35
C VAL A 20 31.89 27.93 10.54
N VAL A 21 32.16 28.03 9.24
CA VAL A 21 31.19 28.59 8.30
C VAL A 21 30.04 27.61 8.27
N GLU A 22 29.00 27.94 9.03
CA GLU A 22 27.72 27.26 8.93
C GLU A 22 27.11 27.63 7.58
N ALA A 23 27.31 26.75 6.60
CA ALA A 23 26.58 26.81 5.35
C ALA A 23 25.09 26.63 5.68
N LYS A 24 24.39 27.74 5.87
CA LYS A 24 22.92 27.76 5.85
C LYS A 24 22.48 27.54 4.41
N THR A 25 22.52 26.30 3.95
CA THR A 25 21.62 25.85 2.89
C THR A 25 20.21 25.97 3.45
N SER A 26 19.57 27.09 3.11
CA SER A 26 18.15 27.31 3.28
C SER A 26 17.45 26.19 2.53
N ASP A 27 17.01 25.19 3.29
CA ASP A 27 16.18 24.10 2.82
C ASP A 27 14.80 24.68 2.52
N ASN A 28 14.67 25.27 1.33
CA ASN A 28 13.40 25.67 0.75
C ASN A 28 12.90 24.57 -0.18
N GLN A 29 12.90 23.32 0.29
CA GLN A 29 11.93 22.36 -0.21
C GLN A 29 10.61 22.70 0.46
N LYS A 30 9.73 23.39 -0.29
CA LYS A 30 8.29 23.37 0.00
C LYS A 30 7.94 21.91 0.24
N GLU A 31 7.64 21.56 1.48
CA GLU A 31 7.03 20.30 1.84
C GLU A 31 5.77 20.20 0.98
N LYS A 32 5.88 19.49 -0.15
CA LYS A 32 4.71 19.13 -0.94
C LYS A 32 3.87 18.36 0.06
N LYS A 33 2.76 18.95 0.53
CA LYS A 33 1.68 18.19 1.14
C LYS A 33 1.39 17.07 0.17
N MET A 34 1.93 15.88 0.45
CA MET A 34 1.70 14.71 -0.35
C MET A 34 0.23 14.42 -0.09
N VAL A 35 -0.63 14.87 -1.01
CA VAL A 35 -2.06 14.57 -0.97
C VAL A 35 -2.10 13.06 -0.85
N SER A 36 -2.59 12.59 0.28
CA SER A 36 -2.80 11.17 0.49
C SER A 36 -3.62 10.69 -0.70
N PRO A 37 -3.21 9.60 -1.36
CA PRO A 37 -4.04 9.04 -2.40
C PRO A 37 -5.47 8.85 -1.92
N GLU A 38 -6.44 9.21 -2.75
CA GLU A 38 -7.84 8.89 -2.49
C GLU A 38 -8.06 7.46 -2.98
N ILE A 39 -8.72 6.64 -2.18
CA ILE A 39 -9.03 5.26 -2.54
C ILE A 39 -10.54 5.05 -2.50
N TYR A 40 -11.05 4.37 -3.51
CA TYR A 40 -12.43 3.90 -3.55
C TYR A 40 -12.50 2.46 -4.04
N LEU A 41 -13.65 1.84 -3.81
CA LEU A 41 -14.00 0.51 -4.25
C LEU A 41 -15.21 0.63 -5.16
N SER A 42 -15.19 -0.03 -6.31
CA SER A 42 -16.33 -0.07 -7.22
C SER A 42 -16.35 -1.35 -8.05
N VAL A 43 -17.54 -1.74 -8.49
CA VAL A 43 -17.74 -2.77 -9.50
C VAL A 43 -17.56 -2.16 -10.88
N PHE A 44 -16.75 -2.83 -11.70
CA PHE A 44 -16.50 -2.48 -13.08
C PHE A 44 -17.10 -3.55 -14.00
N ASP A 45 -17.70 -3.09 -15.10
CA ASP A 45 -18.06 -3.95 -16.22
C ASP A 45 -16.85 -4.12 -17.15
N ALA A 46 -16.35 -5.35 -17.22
CA ALA A 46 -15.22 -5.79 -18.03
C ALA A 46 -15.62 -6.30 -19.43
N SER A 47 -16.88 -6.15 -19.83
CA SER A 47 -17.38 -6.57 -21.16
C SER A 47 -16.75 -5.78 -22.31
N THR A 48 -16.33 -4.53 -22.04
CA THR A 48 -15.66 -3.65 -23.01
C THR A 48 -14.34 -3.12 -22.47
N LYS A 49 -13.48 -2.61 -23.35
CA LYS A 49 -12.28 -1.85 -22.98
C LYS A 49 -12.40 -0.40 -23.44
N PRO A 50 -12.15 0.60 -22.56
CA PRO A 50 -11.85 0.46 -21.15
C PRO A 50 -13.03 -0.12 -20.35
N PHE A 51 -12.74 -0.68 -19.17
CA PHE A 51 -13.80 -1.15 -18.26
C PHE A 51 -14.67 0.03 -17.82
N THR A 52 -15.97 -0.21 -17.64
CA THR A 52 -16.91 0.83 -17.22
C THR A 52 -17.12 0.77 -15.71
N ASP A 53 -16.84 1.87 -15.00
CA ASP A 53 -17.13 1.98 -13.57
C ASP A 53 -18.65 2.11 -13.35
N LEU A 54 -19.24 1.14 -12.64
CA LEU A 54 -20.68 1.11 -12.33
C LEU A 54 -21.03 1.90 -11.06
N LYS A 55 -20.03 2.45 -10.36
CA LYS A 55 -20.17 3.28 -9.15
C LYS A 55 -21.02 2.61 -8.06
N THR A 56 -20.81 1.31 -7.89
CA THR A 56 -21.51 0.49 -6.89
C THR A 56 -20.53 -0.44 -6.19
N THR A 57 -20.82 -0.77 -4.94
CA THR A 57 -20.09 -1.79 -4.17
C THR A 57 -20.93 -3.07 -4.00
N VAL A 58 -21.95 -3.26 -4.85
CA VAL A 58 -22.74 -4.50 -4.90
C VAL A 58 -22.36 -5.27 -6.16
N LEU A 59 -21.65 -6.38 -5.97
CA LEU A 59 -21.19 -7.26 -7.04
C LEU A 59 -22.15 -8.45 -7.20
N SER A 60 -22.68 -8.67 -8.41
CA SER A 60 -23.40 -9.90 -8.75
C SER A 60 -22.43 -10.90 -9.38
N ARG A 61 -22.22 -12.06 -8.74
CA ARG A 61 -21.36 -13.12 -9.25
C ARG A 61 -22.00 -13.93 -10.41
N SER A 62 -23.30 -13.79 -10.63
CA SER A 62 -24.01 -14.32 -11.81
C SER A 62 -23.63 -13.60 -13.09
N GLN A 63 -22.98 -12.44 -13.01
CA GLN A 63 -22.51 -11.68 -14.15
C GLN A 63 -20.99 -11.82 -14.28
N PRO A 64 -20.47 -12.69 -15.16
CA PRO A 64 -19.05 -13.04 -15.22
C PRO A 64 -18.16 -11.87 -15.68
N ASN A 65 -18.75 -10.85 -16.29
CA ASN A 65 -18.09 -9.62 -16.70
C ASN A 65 -17.93 -8.60 -15.56
N LEU A 66 -18.54 -8.80 -14.38
CA LEU A 66 -18.43 -7.85 -13.28
C LEU A 66 -17.24 -8.15 -12.37
N TRP A 67 -16.38 -7.16 -12.18
CA TRP A 67 -15.15 -7.27 -11.42
C TRP A 67 -15.13 -6.18 -10.35
N LEU A 68 -14.80 -6.53 -9.11
CA LEU A 68 -14.66 -5.56 -8.03
C LEU A 68 -13.26 -5.00 -8.04
N CYS A 69 -13.10 -3.70 -8.29
CA CYS A 69 -11.80 -3.05 -8.31
C CYS A 69 -11.70 -2.03 -7.18
N TRP A 70 -10.57 -2.01 -6.48
CA TRP A 70 -10.17 -0.82 -5.76
C TRP A 70 -9.27 0.03 -6.66
N VAL A 71 -9.47 1.33 -6.58
CA VAL A 71 -8.75 2.33 -7.35
C VAL A 71 -8.18 3.34 -6.37
N ALA A 72 -6.88 3.58 -6.45
CA ALA A 72 -6.24 4.66 -5.73
C ALA A 72 -5.74 5.73 -6.72
N GLU A 73 -6.12 6.98 -6.49
CA GLU A 73 -5.74 8.13 -7.30
C GLU A 73 -4.71 8.97 -6.52
N GLY A 74 -3.60 9.30 -7.15
CA GLY A 74 -2.51 10.01 -6.49
C GLY A 74 -1.30 10.17 -7.42
N GLN A 75 -0.10 10.19 -6.84
CA GLN A 75 1.14 10.07 -7.60
C GLN A 75 1.98 8.97 -6.97
N PHE A 76 2.28 7.95 -7.76
CA PHE A 76 2.93 6.72 -7.32
C PHE A 76 4.23 6.48 -8.09
N PRO A 77 5.22 5.80 -7.49
CA PRO A 77 6.35 5.24 -8.23
C PRO A 77 5.87 4.12 -9.16
N GLU A 78 6.64 3.79 -10.20
CA GLU A 78 6.24 2.83 -11.24
C GLU A 78 5.69 1.50 -10.69
N MET A 79 6.33 0.98 -9.63
CA MET A 79 5.94 -0.24 -8.93
C MET A 79 5.70 0.04 -7.44
N VAL A 80 4.56 -0.41 -6.92
CA VAL A 80 4.12 -0.12 -5.55
C VAL A 80 3.84 -1.41 -4.80
N SER A 81 4.38 -1.54 -3.58
CA SER A 81 4.02 -2.62 -2.66
C SER A 81 2.63 -2.37 -2.06
N THR A 82 1.79 -3.39 -2.08
CA THR A 82 0.43 -3.36 -1.53
C THR A 82 0.17 -4.54 -0.62
N ILE A 83 -0.68 -4.30 0.40
CA ILE A 83 -1.25 -5.35 1.24
C ILE A 83 -2.76 -5.16 1.24
N GLU A 84 -3.48 -6.22 0.94
CA GLU A 84 -4.94 -6.25 0.95
C GLU A 84 -5.37 -7.24 2.03
N THR A 85 -6.19 -6.80 2.98
CA THR A 85 -6.84 -7.69 3.95
C THR A 85 -8.31 -7.80 3.58
N LEU A 86 -8.70 -8.96 3.06
CA LEU A 86 -10.08 -9.30 2.72
C LEU A 86 -10.72 -10.07 3.86
N LYS A 87 -11.83 -9.54 4.37
CA LYS A 87 -12.71 -10.23 5.33
C LYS A 87 -13.96 -10.71 4.60
N ALA A 88 -14.13 -12.02 4.53
CA ALA A 88 -15.25 -12.70 3.91
C ALA A 88 -16.31 -13.09 4.95
N PRO A 89 -17.59 -13.22 4.57
CA PRO A 89 -18.64 -13.64 5.48
C PRO A 89 -18.48 -15.12 5.88
N GLU A 90 -17.98 -15.95 4.96
CA GLU A 90 -17.66 -17.35 5.19
C GLU A 90 -16.26 -17.71 4.67
N LYS A 91 -15.84 -18.96 4.91
CA LYS A 91 -14.56 -19.46 4.43
C LYS A 91 -14.45 -19.26 2.91
N GLN A 92 -13.35 -18.65 2.48
CA GLN A 92 -13.07 -18.35 1.08
C GLN A 92 -11.64 -18.77 0.74
N VAL A 93 -11.45 -19.28 -0.49
CA VAL A 93 -10.13 -19.54 -1.06
C VAL A 93 -9.76 -18.37 -1.96
N ILE A 94 -8.56 -17.83 -1.82
CA ILE A 94 -8.10 -16.69 -2.62
C ILE A 94 -6.99 -17.12 -3.55
N GLU A 95 -7.21 -16.88 -4.84
CA GLU A 95 -6.21 -17.01 -5.88
C GLU A 95 -5.69 -15.63 -6.30
N ALA A 96 -4.42 -15.36 -6.02
CA ALA A 96 -3.77 -14.10 -6.36
C ALA A 96 -2.41 -14.36 -7.00
N ARG A 97 -2.40 -14.58 -8.32
CA ARG A 97 -1.15 -14.87 -9.06
C ARG A 97 -0.11 -13.77 -8.83
N GLY A 98 1.12 -14.20 -8.57
CA GLY A 98 2.25 -13.29 -8.28
C GLY A 98 2.18 -12.58 -6.92
N SER A 99 1.22 -12.94 -6.06
CA SER A 99 1.09 -12.40 -4.70
C SER A 99 1.27 -13.51 -3.67
N GLN A 100 1.72 -13.15 -2.48
CA GLN A 100 1.73 -14.03 -1.32
C GLN A 100 0.39 -13.93 -0.62
N VAL A 101 -0.29 -15.06 -0.41
CA VAL A 101 -1.56 -15.14 0.32
C VAL A 101 -1.34 -15.85 1.65
N SER A 102 -1.85 -15.27 2.72
CA SER A 102 -1.95 -15.90 4.04
C SER A 102 -3.38 -15.86 4.53
N THR A 103 -3.93 -17.00 4.92
CA THR A 103 -5.34 -17.15 5.33
C THR A 103 -5.43 -17.44 6.83
N SER A 104 -6.40 -16.85 7.52
CA SER A 104 -6.71 -17.17 8.92
C SER A 104 -7.16 -18.62 9.09
N LYS A 105 -7.09 -19.12 10.32
CA LYS A 105 -7.48 -20.51 10.64
C LYS A 105 -8.94 -20.84 10.27
N ASP A 106 -9.84 -19.87 10.41
CA ASP A 106 -11.26 -20.00 10.04
C ASP A 106 -11.53 -19.79 8.54
N GLY A 107 -10.53 -19.36 7.77
CA GLY A 107 -10.65 -19.10 6.34
C GLY A 107 -11.39 -17.82 5.97
N LYS A 108 -11.78 -16.99 6.94
CA LYS A 108 -12.59 -15.77 6.70
C LYS A 108 -11.74 -14.52 6.48
N VAL A 109 -10.46 -14.53 6.85
CA VAL A 109 -9.55 -13.40 6.67
C VAL A 109 -8.39 -13.81 5.79
N ASN A 110 -8.26 -13.17 4.64
CA ASN A 110 -7.19 -13.39 3.68
C ASN A 110 -6.33 -12.13 3.60
N VAL A 111 -5.01 -12.27 3.77
CA VAL A 111 -4.05 -11.18 3.60
C VAL A 111 -3.22 -11.46 2.36
N ILE A 112 -3.34 -10.58 1.37
CA ILE A 112 -2.69 -10.67 0.06
C ILE A 112 -1.59 -9.61 0.01
N ARG A 113 -0.34 -10.03 -0.16
CA ARG A 113 0.82 -9.15 -0.28
C ARG A 113 1.38 -9.23 -1.69
N GLY A 114 1.52 -8.08 -2.35
CA GLY A 114 1.95 -8.04 -3.75
C GLY A 114 2.64 -6.75 -4.12
N ARG A 115 2.94 -6.64 -5.41
CA ARG A 115 3.39 -5.41 -6.05
C ARG A 115 2.51 -5.13 -7.26
N LEU A 116 2.19 -3.86 -7.47
CA LEU A 116 1.35 -3.38 -8.57
C LEU A 116 2.09 -2.34 -9.39
N GLY A 117 2.00 -2.47 -10.70
CA GLY A 117 2.40 -1.41 -11.63
C GLY A 117 1.38 -0.29 -11.61
N THR A 118 1.82 0.92 -11.90
CA THR A 118 0.95 2.10 -12.00
C THR A 118 0.39 2.30 -13.39
N LEU A 119 -0.74 2.99 -13.47
CA LEU A 119 -1.38 3.44 -14.70
C LEU A 119 -1.29 4.96 -14.84
N ASP A 120 -1.54 5.45 -16.05
CA ASP A 120 -1.62 6.88 -16.39
C ASP A 120 -0.42 7.69 -15.89
N SER A 121 0.79 7.19 -16.17
CA SER A 121 2.05 7.81 -15.75
C SER A 121 2.16 8.01 -14.24
N GLY A 122 1.75 7.00 -13.47
CA GLY A 122 1.84 7.01 -12.01
C GLY A 122 0.63 7.62 -11.31
N LYS A 123 -0.44 7.99 -12.03
CA LYS A 123 -1.60 8.66 -11.44
C LYS A 123 -2.59 7.72 -10.77
N ARG A 124 -2.59 6.44 -11.17
CA ARG A 124 -3.53 5.45 -10.63
C ARG A 124 -2.86 4.14 -10.28
N LEU A 125 -3.35 3.52 -9.21
CA LEU A 125 -3.20 2.09 -8.94
C LEU A 125 -4.57 1.46 -9.03
N VAL A 126 -4.67 0.34 -9.75
CA VAL A 126 -5.91 -0.40 -9.91
C VAL A 126 -5.62 -1.88 -9.71
N LYS A 127 -6.42 -2.52 -8.86
CA LYS A 127 -6.46 -3.98 -8.72
C LYS A 127 -7.91 -4.41 -8.72
N CYS A 128 -8.19 -5.44 -9.50
CA CYS A 128 -9.53 -6.00 -9.62
C CYS A 128 -9.56 -7.44 -9.13
N TRP A 129 -10.72 -7.82 -8.62
CA TRP A 129 -11.05 -9.13 -8.09
C TRP A 129 -12.30 -9.64 -8.80
N TYR A 130 -12.20 -10.88 -9.28
CA TYR A 130 -13.32 -11.62 -9.81
C TYR A 130 -13.89 -12.51 -8.69
N PHE A 131 -15.21 -12.67 -8.66
CA PHE A 131 -15.90 -13.54 -7.72
C PHE A 131 -16.74 -14.55 -8.49
N ASP A 132 -16.51 -15.82 -8.23
CA ASP A 132 -17.21 -16.93 -8.88
C ASP A 132 -18.24 -17.60 -7.95
N GLU A 133 -18.87 -18.67 -8.43
CA GLU A 133 -19.92 -19.38 -7.70
C GLU A 133 -19.45 -20.02 -6.38
N SER A 134 -18.15 -20.22 -6.19
CA SER A 134 -17.55 -20.74 -4.96
C SER A 134 -17.38 -19.66 -3.88
N ASP A 135 -17.35 -18.38 -4.26
CA ASP A 135 -17.14 -17.29 -3.33
C ASP A 135 -18.39 -16.95 -2.52
N PRO A 136 -18.32 -16.88 -1.17
CA PRO A 136 -19.50 -16.66 -0.34
C PRO A 136 -20.39 -15.47 -0.74
N LEU A 137 -21.70 -15.63 -0.55
CA LEU A 137 -22.63 -14.50 -0.63
C LEU A 137 -22.61 -13.70 0.68
N GLY A 138 -22.83 -12.39 0.59
CA GLY A 138 -23.02 -11.52 1.74
C GLY A 138 -22.05 -10.35 1.79
N ASN A 139 -21.81 -9.86 3.01
CA ASN A 139 -21.05 -8.63 3.24
C ASN A 139 -19.57 -8.93 3.49
N TYR A 140 -18.73 -8.18 2.79
CA TYR A 140 -17.29 -8.27 2.86
C TYR A 140 -16.69 -6.93 3.30
N LYS A 141 -15.40 -6.97 3.65
CA LYS A 141 -14.58 -5.76 3.84
C LYS A 141 -13.20 -5.94 3.25
N PHE A 142 -12.74 -4.93 2.51
CA PHE A 142 -11.33 -4.76 2.18
C PHE A 142 -10.69 -3.72 3.10
N GLN A 143 -9.50 -4.02 3.61
CA GLN A 143 -8.59 -3.01 4.12
C GLN A 143 -7.35 -3.00 3.24
N ILE A 144 -7.05 -1.86 2.63
CA ILE A 144 -5.95 -1.71 1.70
C ILE A 144 -4.82 -0.95 2.38
N GLN A 145 -3.59 -1.41 2.16
CA GLN A 145 -2.37 -0.72 2.54
C GLN A 145 -1.52 -0.47 1.29
N ILE A 146 -1.12 0.78 1.09
CA ILE A 146 -0.30 1.20 -0.05
C ILE A 146 0.93 1.93 0.52
N MET A 147 2.13 1.46 0.18
CA MET A 147 3.39 2.06 0.66
C MET A 147 3.45 2.26 2.18
N GLY A 148 2.96 1.29 2.95
CA GLY A 148 2.94 1.35 4.40
C GLY A 148 1.72 2.07 5.00
N LYS A 149 1.01 2.90 4.23
CA LYS A 149 -0.20 3.60 4.69
C LYS A 149 -1.44 2.70 4.63
N VAL A 150 -2.12 2.56 5.76
CA VAL A 150 -3.39 1.82 5.89
C VAL A 150 -4.56 2.75 5.62
N TYR A 151 -5.48 2.32 4.77
CA TYR A 151 -6.72 3.03 4.45
C TYR A 151 -7.90 2.49 5.28
N LYS A 152 -8.98 3.27 5.33
CA LYS A 152 -10.22 2.85 6.01
C LYS A 152 -10.78 1.58 5.35
N ASP A 153 -11.49 0.78 6.14
CA ASP A 153 -12.20 -0.40 5.64
C ASP A 153 -13.20 0.03 4.54
N LEU A 154 -13.16 -0.67 3.40
CA LEU A 154 -14.01 -0.50 2.23
C LEU A 154 -15.03 -1.66 2.22
N PRO A 155 -16.30 -1.42 2.60
CA PRO A 155 -17.32 -2.45 2.59
C PRO A 155 -17.88 -2.69 1.19
N PHE A 156 -18.27 -3.93 0.90
CA PHE A 156 -18.99 -4.30 -0.31
C PHE A 156 -19.85 -5.54 -0.05
N SER A 157 -20.75 -5.85 -0.98
CA SER A 157 -21.61 -7.03 -0.91
C SER A 157 -21.48 -7.86 -2.18
N VAL A 158 -21.40 -9.18 -2.02
CA VAL A 158 -21.51 -10.13 -3.11
C VAL A 158 -22.92 -10.72 -3.06
N VAL A 159 -23.66 -10.51 -4.13
CA VAL A 159 -25.00 -11.07 -4.34
C VAL A 159 -24.94 -12.13 -5.42
N LYS A 160 -26.02 -12.89 -5.54
CA LYS A 160 -26.15 -13.88 -6.59
C LYS A 160 -25.92 -13.23 -7.94
#